data_AF-A0A352DWJ5-F1
#
_entry.id   AF-A0A352DWJ5-F1
#
_cell.length_a   1.000
_cell.length_b   1.000
_cell.length_c   1.000
_cell.angle_alpha   90.00
_cell.angle_beta   90.00
_cell.angle_gamma   90.00
#
_symmetry.space_group_name_H-M   'P 1'
#
loop_
_entity.id
_entity.type
_entity.pdbx_description
1 polymer ?
#
loop_
_entity_poly.entity_id
_entity_poly.type
_entity_poly.pdbx_seq_one_letter_code
_entity_poly.pdbx_strand_id
1 'polypeptide(L)'
;MPSPGTAASSMTEVVVQYPGLDGFLGTRASLGMDVVLVGLFALLPVLAWSIVLVRRGHHVLHKRLQLVIVTALAAAIVFFEIDIRLLSDWRTRAAASPWWPAGVLTSLAIHLVFAITTFVLLAWTVWEALARFPSPPGPGPHGPRHRRMAWIAALDLAATACTGLVFYWLAFVT
;
A
#
# COMPACT_ATOMS: atom_id res chain seq x y z
N MET A 1 -19.07 11.75 62.99
CA MET A 1 -18.02 11.91 61.98
C MET A 1 -18.03 10.66 61.09
N PRO A 2 -18.50 10.74 59.84
CA PRO A 2 -18.40 9.64 58.89
C PRO A 2 -17.04 9.65 58.17
N SER A 3 -16.44 8.47 58.04
CA SER A 3 -15.16 8.20 57.37
C SER A 3 -15.25 8.44 55.85
N PRO A 4 -14.16 8.83 55.17
CA PRO A 4 -14.19 9.27 53.78
C PRO A 4 -14.46 8.10 52.84
N GLY A 5 -15.40 8.32 51.92
CA GLY A 5 -15.74 7.39 50.86
C GLY A 5 -14.53 7.08 49.98
N THR A 6 -14.40 5.79 49.68
CA THR A 6 -13.67 5.24 48.55
C THR A 6 -14.15 5.89 47.26
N ALA A 7 -13.50 7.00 46.87
CA ALA A 7 -13.50 7.46 45.50
C ALA A 7 -12.66 6.46 44.69
N ALA A 8 -13.31 5.43 44.18
CA ALA A 8 -12.77 4.66 43.08
C ALA A 8 -12.57 5.66 41.92
N SER A 9 -11.32 6.06 41.71
CA SER A 9 -10.90 6.74 40.49
C SER A 9 -11.24 5.84 39.32
N SER A 10 -12.41 6.04 38.74
CA SER A 10 -12.69 5.67 37.36
C SER A 10 -11.71 6.49 36.50
N MET A 11 -10.53 5.93 36.27
CA MET A 11 -9.63 6.38 35.20
C MET A 11 -10.40 6.19 33.91
N THR A 12 -11.11 7.23 33.49
CA THR A 12 -11.70 7.33 32.17
C THR A 12 -10.53 7.20 31.20
N GLU A 13 -10.40 6.06 30.53
CA GLU A 13 -9.54 5.93 29.36
C GLU A 13 -9.93 7.06 28.42
N VAL A 14 -9.08 8.08 28.31
CA VAL A 14 -9.24 9.11 27.29
C VAL A 14 -8.92 8.44 25.98
N VAL A 15 -9.95 7.88 25.33
CA VAL A 15 -9.85 7.41 23.95
C VAL A 15 -9.55 8.64 23.11
N VAL A 16 -8.30 8.77 22.66
CA VAL A 16 -7.90 9.83 21.73
C VAL A 16 -8.65 9.59 20.43
N GLN A 17 -9.62 10.45 20.13
CA GLN A 17 -10.36 10.41 18.87
C GLN A 17 -9.61 11.21 17.81
N TYR A 18 -9.32 10.56 16.70
CA TYR A 18 -8.78 11.21 15.51
C TYR A 18 -9.91 11.49 14.51
N PRO A 19 -9.82 12.57 13.72
CA PRO A 19 -10.79 12.82 12.65
C PRO A 19 -10.73 11.69 11.60
N GLY A 20 -11.88 11.35 11.01
CA GLY A 20 -12.00 10.40 9.91
C GLY A 20 -12.23 8.94 10.31
N LEU A 21 -11.83 8.02 9.43
CA LEU A 21 -12.06 6.58 9.61
C LEU A 21 -10.82 5.94 10.25
N ASP A 22 -11.01 5.32 11.42
CA ASP A 22 -9.94 4.60 12.10
C ASP A 22 -9.57 3.29 11.38
N GLY A 23 -8.29 2.93 11.49
CA GLY A 23 -7.76 1.67 11.02
C GLY A 23 -8.30 0.46 11.80
N PHE A 24 -8.02 -0.73 11.28
CA PHE A 24 -8.36 -2.03 11.87
C PHE A 24 -7.15 -2.76 12.44
N LEU A 25 -5.93 -2.26 12.26
CA LEU A 25 -4.69 -2.85 12.78
C LEU A 25 -4.38 -2.46 14.23
N GLY A 26 -5.26 -1.70 14.90
CA GLY A 26 -5.08 -1.28 16.29
C GLY A 26 -3.99 -0.23 16.48
N THR A 27 -3.66 0.53 15.42
CA THR A 27 -2.69 1.62 15.45
C THR A 27 -3.39 2.97 15.33
N ARG A 28 -2.64 4.08 15.33
CA ARG A 28 -3.21 5.43 15.11
C ARG A 28 -3.56 5.70 13.64
N ALA A 29 -3.24 4.78 12.73
CA ALA A 29 -3.47 4.94 11.30
C ALA A 29 -4.96 4.99 10.95
N SER A 30 -5.29 5.58 9.80
CA SER A 30 -6.64 5.57 9.27
C SER A 30 -6.93 4.29 8.48
N LEU A 31 -8.21 4.05 8.15
CA LEU A 31 -8.64 2.91 7.36
C LEU A 31 -7.90 2.81 6.01
N GLY A 32 -7.72 3.93 5.30
CA GLY A 32 -7.00 3.95 4.02
C GLY A 32 -5.56 3.49 4.15
N MET A 33 -4.87 3.90 5.22
CA MET A 33 -3.48 3.51 5.49
C MET A 33 -3.36 2.00 5.71
N ASP A 34 -4.26 1.42 6.52
CA ASP A 34 -4.27 -0.02 6.80
C ASP A 34 -4.59 -0.84 5.55
N VAL A 35 -5.60 -0.40 4.77
CA VAL A 35 -5.99 -1.06 3.52
C VAL A 35 -4.84 -1.07 2.53
N VAL A 36 -4.13 0.05 2.32
CA VAL A 36 -2.99 0.10 1.40
C VAL A 36 -1.83 -0.75 1.89
N LEU A 37 -1.49 -0.69 3.19
CA LEU A 37 -0.42 -1.49 3.76
C LEU A 37 -0.69 -2.99 3.56
N VAL A 38 -1.85 -3.47 4.04
CA VAL A 38 -2.23 -4.89 3.92
C VAL A 38 -2.35 -5.29 2.44
N GLY A 39 -2.91 -4.41 1.61
CA GLY A 39 -3.04 -4.62 0.18
C GLY A 39 -1.69 -4.83 -0.52
N LEU A 40 -0.67 -4.03 -0.21
CA LEU A 40 0.67 -4.16 -0.78
C LEU A 40 1.32 -5.50 -0.41
N PHE A 41 1.22 -5.94 0.84
CA PHE A 41 1.75 -7.24 1.26
C PHE A 41 0.97 -8.41 0.67
N ALA A 42 -0.36 -8.31 0.57
CA ALA A 42 -1.19 -9.31 -0.10
C ALA A 42 -0.90 -9.40 -1.61
N LEU A 43 -0.50 -8.30 -2.24
CA LEU A 43 -0.21 -8.26 -3.66
C LEU A 43 1.06 -9.03 -4.06
N LEU A 44 2.10 -9.06 -3.20
CA LEU A 44 3.36 -9.76 -3.49
C LEU A 44 3.18 -11.26 -3.82
N PRO A 45 2.48 -12.09 -3.01
CA PRO A 45 2.22 -13.48 -3.36
C PRO A 45 1.32 -13.63 -4.60
N VAL A 46 0.38 -12.71 -4.81
CA VAL A 46 -0.47 -12.72 -6.02
C VAL A 46 0.36 -12.46 -7.28
N LEU A 47 1.35 -11.58 -7.23
CA LEU A 47 2.29 -11.37 -8.33
C LEU A 47 3.21 -12.58 -8.55
N ALA A 48 3.70 -13.20 -7.48
CA ALA A 48 4.46 -14.44 -7.59
C ALA A 48 3.63 -15.53 -8.29
N TRP A 49 2.35 -15.66 -7.95
CA TRP A 49 1.42 -16.55 -8.62
C TRP A 49 1.22 -16.20 -10.10
N SER A 50 1.09 -14.91 -10.42
CA SER A 50 1.01 -14.41 -11.80
C SER A 50 2.22 -14.85 -12.66
N ILE A 51 3.41 -14.90 -12.07
CA ILE A 51 4.64 -15.38 -12.74
C ILE A 51 4.58 -16.90 -12.95
N VAL A 52 4.05 -17.66 -11.99
CA VAL A 52 3.85 -19.11 -12.15
C VAL A 52 2.89 -19.40 -13.30
N LEU A 53 1.79 -18.63 -13.43
CA LEU A 53 0.83 -18.79 -14.53
C LEU A 53 1.48 -18.61 -15.90
N VAL A 54 2.27 -17.55 -16.10
CA VAL A 54 2.92 -17.31 -17.39
C VAL A 54 3.98 -18.35 -17.71
N ARG A 55 4.69 -18.88 -16.70
CA ARG A 55 5.66 -19.99 -16.87
C ARG A 55 5.00 -21.31 -17.25
N ARG A 56 3.75 -21.53 -16.83
CA ARG A 56 2.93 -22.70 -17.20
C ARG A 56 2.18 -22.53 -18.52
N GLY A 57 2.40 -21.43 -19.24
CA GLY A 57 1.72 -21.15 -20.52
C GLY A 57 0.30 -20.59 -20.38
N HIS A 58 -0.16 -20.29 -19.16
CA HIS A 58 -1.50 -19.72 -18.92
C HIS A 58 -1.53 -18.20 -19.15
N HIS A 59 -1.16 -17.76 -20.35
CA HIS A 59 -1.01 -16.33 -20.70
C HIS A 59 -2.31 -15.52 -20.58
N VAL A 60 -3.46 -16.14 -20.85
CA VAL A 60 -4.78 -15.48 -20.69
C VAL A 60 -5.07 -15.19 -19.22
N LEU A 61 -4.80 -16.14 -18.33
CA LEU A 61 -4.99 -15.95 -16.89
C LEU A 61 -4.01 -14.92 -16.34
N HIS A 62 -2.75 -14.95 -16.78
CA HIS A 62 -1.77 -13.92 -16.43
C HIS A 62 -2.27 -12.52 -16.82
N LYS A 63 -2.73 -12.32 -18.08
CA LYS A 63 -3.30 -11.04 -18.53
C LYS A 63 -4.49 -10.60 -17.67
N ARG A 64 -5.46 -11.49 -17.43
CA ARG A 64 -6.64 -11.17 -16.61
C ARG A 64 -6.26 -10.77 -15.20
N LEU A 65 -5.35 -11.53 -14.57
CA LEU A 65 -4.88 -11.26 -13.22
C LEU A 65 -4.15 -9.91 -13.15
N GLN A 66 -3.29 -9.59 -14.13
CA GLN A 66 -2.63 -8.28 -14.20
C GLN A 66 -3.62 -7.12 -14.35
N LEU A 67 -4.66 -7.27 -15.17
CA LEU A 67 -5.69 -6.24 -15.30
C LEU A 67 -6.48 -6.06 -13.99
N VAL A 68 -6.84 -7.16 -13.31
CA VAL A 68 -7.49 -7.11 -11.99
C VAL A 68 -6.60 -6.39 -10.98
N ILE A 69 -5.31 -6.74 -10.91
CA ILE A 69 -4.34 -6.10 -10.01
C ILE A 69 -4.25 -4.59 -10.26
N VAL A 70 -4.07 -4.18 -11.52
CA VAL A 70 -3.88 -2.77 -11.88
C VAL A 70 -5.14 -1.97 -11.58
N THR A 71 -6.32 -2.51 -11.89
CA THR A 71 -7.59 -1.86 -11.55
C THR A 71 -7.79 -1.78 -10.04
N ALA A 72 -7.49 -2.84 -9.29
CA ALA A 72 -7.61 -2.85 -7.83
C ALA A 72 -6.63 -1.86 -7.17
N LEU A 73 -5.39 -1.79 -7.64
CA LEU A 73 -4.41 -0.80 -7.18
C LEU A 73 -4.85 0.63 -7.47
N ALA A 74 -5.36 0.91 -8.67
CA ALA A 74 -5.87 2.24 -9.02
C ALA A 74 -7.04 2.63 -8.10
N ALA A 75 -7.99 1.71 -7.86
CA ALA A 75 -9.09 1.95 -6.93
C ALA A 75 -8.60 2.18 -5.48
N ALA A 76 -7.64 1.38 -5.01
CA ALA A 76 -7.05 1.53 -3.68
C ALA A 76 -6.34 2.88 -3.52
N ILE A 77 -5.60 3.36 -4.51
CA ILE A 77 -4.93 4.67 -4.49
C ILE A 77 -5.96 5.81 -4.44
N VAL A 78 -7.02 5.73 -5.25
CA VAL A 78 -8.09 6.75 -5.22
C VAL A 78 -8.79 6.78 -3.87
N PHE A 79 -9.14 5.61 -3.32
CA PHE A 79 -9.74 5.50 -2.00
C PHE A 79 -8.82 6.06 -0.91
N PHE A 80 -7.53 5.69 -0.96
CA PHE A 80 -6.50 6.17 -0.05
C PHE A 80 -6.40 7.69 -0.06
N GLU A 81 -6.30 8.30 -1.24
CA GLU A 81 -6.20 9.75 -1.40
C GLU A 81 -7.42 10.48 -0.83
N ILE A 82 -8.62 9.94 -1.05
CA ILE A 82 -9.86 10.47 -0.45
C ILE A 82 -9.77 10.40 1.08
N ASP A 83 -9.40 9.25 1.64
CA ASP A 83 -9.29 9.08 3.09
C ASP A 83 -8.27 10.05 3.70
N ILE A 84 -7.04 10.08 3.21
CA ILE A 84 -5.96 10.84 3.85
C ILE A 84 -6.07 12.36 3.64
N ARG A 85 -6.72 12.82 2.57
CA ARG A 85 -6.83 14.27 2.26
C ARG A 85 -8.15 14.90 2.66
N LEU A 86 -9.23 14.13 2.63
CA LEU A 86 -10.58 14.67 2.81
C LEU A 86 -11.22 14.23 4.12
N LEU A 87 -10.83 13.08 4.69
CA LEU A 87 -11.49 12.50 5.86
C LEU A 87 -10.61 12.52 7.12
N SER A 88 -9.39 12.01 7.03
CA SER A 88 -8.66 11.48 8.20
C SER A 88 -7.42 12.26 8.62
N ASP A 89 -7.00 13.28 7.85
CA ASP A 89 -5.75 14.06 7.99
C ASP A 89 -4.61 13.29 8.69
N TRP A 90 -3.86 12.53 7.90
CA TRP A 90 -2.82 11.62 8.38
C TRP A 90 -1.75 12.31 9.26
N ARG A 91 -1.52 13.62 9.12
CA ARG A 91 -0.51 14.35 9.89
C ARG A 91 -0.89 14.45 11.36
N THR A 92 -2.17 14.68 11.65
CA THR A 92 -2.67 14.75 13.04
C THR A 92 -2.48 13.42 13.76
N ARG A 93 -2.72 12.31 13.04
CA ARG A 93 -2.52 10.93 13.51
C ARG A 93 -1.04 10.59 13.73
N ALA A 94 -0.15 11.12 12.89
CA ALA A 94 1.30 10.91 12.99
C ALA A 94 2.02 11.80 14.02
N ALA A 95 1.43 12.93 14.42
CA ALA A 95 2.07 13.93 15.28
C ALA A 95 2.46 13.41 16.67
N ALA A 96 1.82 12.33 17.14
CA ALA A 96 2.17 11.68 18.40
C ALA A 96 3.44 10.81 18.32
N SER A 97 3.98 10.55 17.11
CA SER A 97 5.18 9.75 16.94
C SER A 97 6.42 10.46 17.50
N PRO A 98 7.32 9.75 18.23
CA PRO A 98 8.62 10.26 18.63
C PRO A 98 9.51 10.71 17.45
N TRP A 99 9.24 10.24 16.24
CA TRP A 99 9.98 10.54 15.03
C TRP A 99 9.42 11.74 14.25
N TRP A 100 8.34 12.35 14.75
CA TRP A 100 7.71 13.50 14.10
C TRP A 100 8.50 14.81 14.35
N PRO A 101 8.65 15.70 13.35
CA PRO A 101 8.27 15.51 11.94
C PRO A 101 9.38 14.86 11.09
N ALA A 102 10.64 14.99 11.46
CA ALA A 102 11.76 14.73 10.56
C ALA A 102 11.83 13.27 10.08
N GLY A 103 11.81 12.29 10.98
CA GLY A 103 11.91 10.87 10.61
C GLY A 103 10.70 10.38 9.81
N VAL A 104 9.50 10.84 10.19
CA VAL A 104 8.26 10.52 9.47
C VAL A 104 8.28 11.11 8.05
N LEU A 105 8.66 12.37 7.89
CA LEU A 105 8.70 13.02 6.57
C LEU A 105 9.83 12.47 5.68
N THR A 106 10.99 12.13 6.24
CA THR A 106 12.07 11.49 5.49
C THR A 106 11.67 10.11 4.99
N SER A 107 11.09 9.26 5.85
CA SER A 107 10.61 7.94 5.45
C SER A 107 9.49 8.02 4.42
N LEU A 108 8.56 8.98 4.56
CA LEU A 108 7.53 9.27 3.56
C LEU A 108 8.15 9.67 2.21
N ALA A 109 9.13 10.57 2.20
CA ALA A 109 9.78 10.99 0.96
C ALA A 109 10.45 9.81 0.23
N ILE A 110 11.14 8.95 0.97
CA ILE A 110 11.74 7.72 0.43
C ILE A 110 10.66 6.80 -0.15
N HIS A 111 9.58 6.56 0.60
CA HIS A 111 8.47 5.74 0.13
C HIS A 111 7.85 6.30 -1.16
N LEU A 112 7.64 7.61 -1.25
CA LEU A 112 7.06 8.25 -2.43
C LEU A 112 7.93 8.10 -3.67
N VAL A 113 9.26 8.11 -3.54
CA VAL A 113 10.15 7.84 -4.68
C VAL A 113 9.81 6.47 -5.29
N PHE A 114 9.79 5.41 -4.47
CA PHE A 114 9.45 4.07 -4.92
C PHE A 114 8.00 3.94 -5.39
N ALA A 115 7.05 4.52 -4.66
CA ALA A 115 5.64 4.45 -5.03
C ALA A 115 5.37 5.08 -6.41
N ILE A 116 5.98 6.25 -6.68
CA ILE A 116 5.85 6.94 -7.96
C ILE A 116 6.54 6.16 -9.08
N THR A 117 7.75 5.65 -8.85
CA THR A 117 8.45 4.84 -9.87
C THR A 117 7.70 3.54 -10.16
N THR A 118 7.13 2.91 -9.13
CA THR A 118 6.32 1.68 -9.26
C THR A 118 5.08 1.95 -10.11
N PHE A 119 4.38 3.06 -9.84
CA PHE A 119 3.22 3.47 -10.65
C PHE A 119 3.59 3.63 -12.12
N VAL A 120 4.67 4.36 -12.42
CA VAL A 120 5.14 4.58 -13.79
C VAL A 120 5.55 3.27 -14.46
N LEU A 121 6.31 2.41 -13.77
CA LEU A 121 6.78 1.13 -14.29
C LEU A 121 5.62 0.17 -14.57
N LEU A 122 4.62 0.10 -13.69
CA LEU A 122 3.43 -0.73 -13.89
C LEU A 122 2.59 -0.21 -15.06
N ALA A 123 2.30 1.10 -15.10
CA ALA A 123 1.55 1.71 -16.19
C ALA A 123 2.22 1.44 -17.54
N TRP A 124 3.54 1.64 -17.63
CA TRP A 124 4.31 1.35 -18.82
C TRP A 124 4.26 -0.14 -19.19
N THR A 125 4.53 -1.03 -18.24
CA THR A 125 4.60 -2.48 -18.50
C THR A 125 3.27 -3.05 -18.97
N VAL A 126 2.16 -2.57 -18.42
CA VAL A 126 0.79 -2.96 -18.81
C VAL A 126 0.44 -2.40 -20.17
N TRP A 127 0.65 -1.10 -20.38
CA TRP A 127 0.39 -0.47 -21.68
C TRP A 127 1.19 -1.14 -22.79
N GLU A 128 2.49 -1.33 -22.59
CA GLU A 128 3.37 -1.97 -23.56
C GLU A 128 2.93 -3.41 -23.85
N ALA A 129 2.52 -4.16 -22.83
CA ALA A 129 2.02 -5.53 -23.01
C ALA A 129 0.71 -5.57 -23.82
N LEU A 130 -0.23 -4.66 -23.54
CA LEU A 130 -1.49 -4.56 -24.28
C LEU A 130 -1.30 -4.12 -25.72
N ALA A 131 -0.30 -3.28 -26.00
CA ALA A 131 -0.03 -2.76 -27.33
C ALA A 131 0.76 -3.75 -28.22
N ARG A 132 1.62 -4.60 -27.64
CA ARG A 132 2.61 -5.39 -28.41
C ARG A 132 2.40 -6.89 -28.41
N PHE A 133 1.63 -7.47 -27.49
CA PHE A 133 1.33 -8.90 -27.52
C PHE A 133 0.10 -9.19 -28.38
N PRO A 134 0.05 -10.36 -29.06
CA PRO A 134 -1.11 -10.76 -29.84
C PRO A 134 -2.36 -10.96 -28.97
N SER A 135 -3.52 -10.99 -29.61
CA SER A 135 -4.79 -11.41 -29.02
C SER A 135 -5.30 -12.64 -29.77
N PRO A 136 -5.29 -13.85 -29.16
CA PRO A 136 -5.01 -14.14 -27.75
C PRO A 136 -3.52 -14.01 -27.35
N PRO A 137 -3.23 -13.72 -26.05
CA PRO A 137 -1.86 -13.52 -25.57
C PRO A 137 -1.04 -14.81 -25.65
N GLY A 138 0.19 -14.68 -26.15
CA GLY A 138 1.15 -15.76 -26.31
C GLY A 138 2.59 -15.26 -26.47
N PRO A 139 3.57 -16.15 -26.62
CA PRO A 139 4.97 -15.78 -26.83
C PRO A 139 5.15 -14.93 -28.08
N GLY A 140 6.13 -14.02 -28.05
CA GLY A 140 6.45 -13.18 -29.20
C GLY A 140 7.78 -12.44 -29.03
N PRO A 141 8.26 -11.72 -30.05
CA PRO A 141 9.55 -11.03 -30.04
C PRO A 141 9.72 -10.04 -28.89
N HIS A 142 8.60 -9.53 -28.37
CA HIS A 142 8.58 -8.58 -27.25
C HIS A 142 8.81 -9.22 -25.86
N GLY A 143 8.73 -10.55 -25.76
CA GLY A 143 8.84 -11.31 -24.51
C GLY A 143 10.04 -10.97 -23.62
N PRO A 144 11.28 -10.91 -24.14
CA PRO A 144 12.47 -10.62 -23.33
C PRO A 144 12.43 -9.24 -22.68
N ARG A 145 11.99 -8.19 -23.42
CA ARG A 145 11.88 -6.83 -22.89
C ARG A 145 10.78 -6.74 -21.84
N HIS A 146 9.60 -7.29 -22.12
CA HIS A 146 8.50 -7.33 -21.15
C HIS A 146 8.93 -8.03 -19.86
N ARG A 147 9.61 -9.18 -19.95
CA ARG A 147 10.13 -9.89 -18.78
C ARG A 147 11.10 -9.05 -17.95
N ARG A 148 12.02 -8.33 -18.59
CA ARG A 148 12.95 -7.43 -17.89
C ARG A 148 12.21 -6.30 -17.18
N MET A 149 11.30 -5.61 -17.87
CA MET A 149 10.52 -4.52 -17.29
C MET A 149 9.62 -5.00 -16.15
N ALA A 150 8.96 -6.16 -16.31
CA ALA A 150 8.12 -6.76 -15.29
C ALA A 150 8.91 -7.13 -14.02
N TRP A 151 10.15 -7.61 -14.16
CA TRP A 151 11.02 -7.86 -13.00
C TRP A 151 11.45 -6.57 -12.30
N ILE A 152 11.81 -5.52 -13.05
CA ILE A 152 12.12 -4.22 -12.47
C ILE A 152 10.91 -3.68 -11.72
N ALA A 153 9.72 -3.71 -12.33
CA ALA A 153 8.48 -3.28 -11.69
C ALA A 153 8.14 -4.09 -10.43
N ALA A 154 8.34 -5.42 -10.46
CA ALA A 154 8.08 -6.28 -9.30
C ALA A 154 9.05 -6.02 -8.13
N LEU A 155 10.33 -5.79 -8.42
CA LEU A 155 11.33 -5.43 -7.41
C LEU A 155 11.04 -4.04 -6.82
N ASP A 156 10.67 -3.08 -7.66
CA ASP A 156 10.32 -1.73 -7.24
C ASP A 156 9.05 -1.71 -6.37
N LEU A 157 8.05 -2.52 -6.72
CA LEU A 157 6.85 -2.69 -5.89
C LEU A 157 7.17 -3.34 -4.54
N ALA A 158 8.07 -4.33 -4.51
CA ALA A 158 8.53 -4.90 -3.24
C ALA A 158 9.23 -3.84 -2.37
N ALA A 159 10.06 -2.98 -2.97
CA ALA A 159 10.67 -1.84 -2.28
C ALA A 159 9.61 -0.83 -1.81
N THR A 160 8.58 -0.56 -2.60
CA THR A 160 7.42 0.27 -2.20
C THR A 160 6.71 -0.31 -0.97
N ALA A 161 6.45 -1.61 -0.95
CA ALA A 161 5.84 -2.29 0.20
C ALA A 161 6.72 -2.21 1.46
N CYS A 162 8.02 -2.48 1.33
CA CYS A 162 8.97 -2.41 2.45
C CYS A 162 9.12 -0.99 3.00
N THR A 163 9.30 0.00 2.14
CA THR A 163 9.43 1.41 2.57
C THR A 163 8.12 1.97 3.11
N GLY A 164 6.98 1.51 2.57
CA GLY A 164 5.66 1.85 3.09
C GLY A 164 5.43 1.29 4.49
N LEU A 165 5.88 0.05 4.76
CA LEU A 165 5.86 -0.54 6.11
C LEU A 165 6.70 0.29 7.09
N VAL A 166 7.90 0.70 6.69
CA VAL A 166 8.78 1.52 7.54
C VAL A 166 8.11 2.85 7.87
N PHE A 167 7.58 3.55 6.87
CA PHE A 167 6.83 4.79 7.08
C PHE A 167 5.63 4.58 8.02
N TYR A 168 4.82 3.54 7.77
CA TYR A 168 3.66 3.22 8.58
C TYR A 168 4.04 2.97 10.04
N TRP A 169 5.09 2.18 10.27
CA TRP A 169 5.57 1.87 11.62
C TRP A 169 6.02 3.12 12.37
N LEU A 170 6.88 3.93 11.74
CA LEU A 170 7.40 5.17 12.32
C LEU A 170 6.31 6.21 12.57
N ALA A 171 5.27 6.27 11.72
CA ALA A 171 4.22 7.27 11.87
C ALA A 171 3.13 6.86 12.88
N PHE A 172 2.71 5.59 12.89
CA PHE A 172 1.47 5.19 13.56
C PHE A 172 1.61 4.16 14.68
N VAL A 173 2.76 3.51 14.80
CA VAL A 173 2.98 2.46 15.82
C VAL A 173 3.83 2.97 16.98
N THR A 174 4.98 3.58 16.69
CA THR A 174 5.91 4.13 17.70
C THR A 174 5.34 5.34 18.41
#